data_AF-A0A7J8XPU6-F1
#
_entry.id   AF-A0A7J8XPU6-F1
#
_cell.length_a   1.000
_cell.length_b   1.000
_cell.length_c   1.000
_cell.angle_alpha   90.00
_cell.angle_beta   90.00
_cell.angle_gamma   90.00
#
_symmetry.space_group_name_H-M   'P 1'
#
loop_
_entity.id
_entity.type
_entity.pdbx_description
1 polymer ?
#
loop_
_entity_poly.entity_id
_entity_poly.type
_entity_poly.pdbx_seq_one_letter_code
_entity_poly.pdbx_strand_id
1 'polypeptide(L)' 'MQSSFASSSIASSWVCLSMDGLVRIEEGFTAAGGLVRDHNGGWIIGSCRYLRNCMVTKVKLWGILDGLKLILDRRFKEV' A
#
# COMPACT_ATOMS: atom_id res chain seq x y z
N MET A 1 31.56 30.75 1.50
CA MET A 1 31.51 29.57 0.60
C MET A 1 31.78 28.32 1.42
N GLN A 2 30.73 27.56 1.72
CA GLN A 2 30.72 26.10 1.65
C GLN A 2 29.24 25.75 1.72
N SER A 3 28.64 25.56 0.55
CA SER A 3 27.28 25.08 0.40
C SER A 3 27.21 23.69 0.98
N SER A 4 26.39 23.52 2.00
CA SER A 4 25.89 22.22 2.44
C SER A 4 25.10 21.63 1.27
N PHE A 5 25.79 20.86 0.42
CA PHE A 5 25.14 19.89 -0.43
C PHE A 5 24.51 18.88 0.52
N ALA A 6 23.24 19.10 0.85
CA ALA A 6 22.42 18.10 1.48
C ALA A 6 22.58 16.84 0.64
N SER A 7 23.18 15.79 1.22
CA SER A 7 22.90 14.45 0.77
C SER A 7 21.40 14.26 0.98
N SER A 8 20.59 14.67 0.01
CA SER A 8 19.16 14.37 -0.03
C SER A 8 19.07 12.86 -0.09
N SER A 9 19.00 12.27 1.10
CA SER A 9 19.20 10.85 1.28
C SER A 9 18.13 10.15 0.48
N ILE A 10 18.54 9.19 -0.35
CA ILE A 10 17.64 8.29 -1.09
C ILE A 10 16.56 7.70 -0.15
N ALA A 11 16.88 7.62 1.16
CA ALA A 11 15.98 7.22 2.23
C ALA A 11 14.67 8.03 2.30
N SER A 12 14.62 9.27 1.84
CA SER A 12 13.41 10.12 1.92
C SER A 12 12.41 9.92 0.77
N SER A 13 12.69 9.04 -0.20
CA SER A 13 11.94 8.94 -1.47
C SER A 13 11.10 7.67 -1.66
N TRP A 14 11.08 6.74 -0.69
CA TRP A 14 10.34 5.47 -0.79
C TRP A 14 9.09 5.46 0.09
N VAL A 15 8.15 4.61 -0.32
CA VAL A 15 6.94 4.28 0.44
C VAL A 15 6.85 2.77 0.61
N CYS A 16 6.35 2.31 1.75
CA CYS A 16 6.11 0.89 2.02
C CYS A 16 4.62 0.58 1.94
N LEU A 17 4.27 -0.45 1.17
CA LEU A 17 2.93 -1.03 1.13
C LEU A 17 2.90 -2.29 2.01
N SER A 18 2.10 -2.26 3.08
CA SER A 18 1.79 -3.42 3.92
C SER A 18 0.37 -3.90 3.61
N MET A 19 0.18 -5.21 3.43
CA MET A 19 -1.10 -5.80 3.06
C MET A 19 -1.48 -6.92 4.01
N ASP A 20 -2.75 -6.98 4.37
CA ASP A 20 -3.37 -8.07 5.09
C ASP A 20 -4.63 -8.56 4.37
N GLY A 21 -5.03 -9.79 4.63
CA GLY A 21 -6.21 -10.41 4.03
C GLY A 21 -6.99 -11.19 5.08
N LEU A 22 -8.30 -10.98 5.10
CA LEU A 22 -9.25 -11.72 5.91
C LEU A 22 -10.02 -12.69 5.05
N VAL A 23 -10.09 -13.96 5.47
CA VAL A 23 -10.90 -15.00 4.84
C VAL A 23 -11.71 -15.73 5.90
N ARG A 24 -13.04 -15.69 5.75
CA ARG A 24 -14.02 -16.43 6.54
C ARG A 24 -14.83 -17.31 5.60
N ILE A 25 -14.42 -18.58 5.53
CA ILE A 25 -14.95 -19.55 4.55
C ILE A 25 -16.44 -19.82 4.81
N GLU A 26 -16.81 -20.01 6.09
CA GLU A 26 -18.19 -20.34 6.49
C GLU A 26 -19.19 -19.24 6.13
N GLU A 27 -18.77 -17.98 6.23
CA GLU A 27 -19.58 -16.80 5.91
C GLU A 27 -19.45 -16.39 4.43
N GLY A 28 -18.62 -17.09 3.65
CA GLY A 28 -18.28 -16.70 2.26
C GLY A 28 -17.71 -15.28 2.17
N PHE A 29 -17.04 -14.82 3.22
CA PHE A 29 -16.59 -13.45 3.37
C PHE A 29 -15.07 -13.38 3.23
N THR A 30 -14.59 -12.59 2.28
CA THR A 30 -13.18 -12.27 2.16
C THR A 30 -12.97 -10.80 1.89
N ALA A 31 -11.90 -10.26 2.46
CA ALA A 31 -11.51 -8.88 2.29
C ALA A 31 -9.98 -8.74 2.27
N ALA A 32 -9.47 -7.79 1.52
CA ALA A 32 -8.06 -7.40 1.52
C ALA A 32 -7.94 -5.97 2.04
N GLY A 33 -6.99 -5.72 2.93
CA GLY A 33 -6.73 -4.42 3.53
C GLY A 33 -5.26 -4.04 3.40
N GLY A 34 -4.98 -2.80 3.04
CA GLY A 34 -3.64 -2.30 2.74
C GLY A 34 -3.33 -0.98 3.40
N LEU A 35 -2.05 -0.76 3.71
CA LEU A 35 -1.53 0.43 4.36
C LEU A 35 -0.27 0.89 3.65
N VAL A 36 -0.28 2.12 3.14
CA VAL A 36 0.90 2.80 2.59
C VAL A 36 1.51 3.69 3.66
N ARG A 37 2.80 3.53 3.89
CA ARG A 37 3.58 4.33 4.84
C ARG A 37 4.73 5.05 4.17
N ASP A 38 5.09 6.22 4.70
CA ASP A 38 6.31 6.91 4.33
C ASP A 38 7.56 6.20 4.90
N HIS A 39 8.73 6.73 4.55
CA HIS A 39 10.02 6.22 4.99
C HIS A 39 10.26 6.30 6.51
N ASN A 40 9.53 7.17 7.21
CA ASN A 40 9.54 7.29 8.68
C ASN A 40 8.48 6.39 9.35
N GLY A 41 7.74 5.60 8.57
CA GLY A 41 6.67 4.75 9.07
C GLY A 41 5.35 5.49 9.30
N GLY A 42 5.24 6.76 8.93
CA GLY A 42 4.02 7.56 8.99
C GLY A 42 2.97 7.04 8.01
N TRP A 43 1.70 7.05 8.39
CA TRP A 43 0.60 6.60 7.54
C TRP A 43 0.28 7.64 6.46
N ILE A 44 0.33 7.23 5.19
CA ILE A 44 -0.05 8.08 4.04
C ILE A 44 -1.51 7.83 3.64
N ILE A 45 -1.87 6.56 3.40
CA ILE A 45 -3.20 6.17 2.90
C ILE A 45 -3.41 4.66 3.06
N GLY A 46 -4.67 4.24 3.23
CA GLY A 46 -5.06 2.83 3.27
C GLY A 46 -6.00 2.45 2.13
N SER A 47 -6.09 1.16 1.85
CA SER A 47 -7.02 0.56 0.88
C SER A 47 -7.79 -0.58 1.53
N CYS A 48 -9.07 -0.76 1.20
CA CYS A 48 -9.84 -1.92 1.61
C CYS A 48 -10.69 -2.41 0.43
N ARG A 49 -10.69 -3.71 0.20
CA ARG A 49 -11.50 -4.36 -0.83
C ARG A 49 -12.24 -5.55 -0.25
N TYR A 50 -13.55 -5.58 -0.48
CA TYR A 50 -14.37 -6.76 -0.28
C TYR A 50 -14.37 -7.67 -1.54
N LEU A 51 -14.12 -8.96 -1.36
CA LEU A 51 -13.91 -9.95 -2.43
C LEU A 51 -14.89 -11.13 -2.38
N ARG A 52 -15.87 -11.13 -1.45
CA ARG A 52 -16.86 -12.22 -1.24
C ARG A 52 -16.17 -13.56 -1.01
N ASN A 53 -16.58 -14.65 -1.66
CA ASN A 53 -15.97 -15.96 -1.45
C ASN A 53 -14.73 -16.11 -2.36
N CYS A 54 -13.54 -16.11 -1.76
CA CYS A 54 -12.29 -16.11 -2.50
C CYS A 54 -11.21 -16.91 -1.78
N MET A 55 -10.24 -17.45 -2.53
CA MET A 55 -9.07 -18.08 -1.93
C MET A 55 -8.16 -17.02 -1.31
N VAL A 56 -7.49 -17.35 -0.21
CA VAL A 56 -6.52 -16.48 0.48
C VAL A 56 -5.47 -15.90 -0.48
N THR A 57 -5.02 -16.69 -1.45
CA THR A 57 -4.06 -16.26 -2.47
C THR A 57 -4.59 -15.13 -3.34
N LYS A 58 -5.86 -15.22 -3.78
CA LYS A 58 -6.52 -14.18 -4.57
C LYS A 58 -6.75 -12.91 -3.75
N VAL A 59 -7.09 -13.04 -2.47
CA VAL A 59 -7.27 -11.90 -1.56
C VAL A 59 -5.98 -11.10 -1.44
N LYS A 60 -4.86 -11.77 -1.18
CA LYS A 60 -3.55 -11.11 -1.10
C LYS A 60 -3.15 -10.45 -2.43
N LEU A 61 -3.36 -11.13 -3.56
CA LEU A 61 -2.99 -10.59 -4.88
C LEU A 61 -3.80 -9.32 -5.23
N TRP A 62 -5.11 -9.35 -4.99
CA TRP A 62 -5.97 -8.18 -5.20
C TRP A 62 -5.57 -7.03 -4.29
N GLY A 63 -5.25 -7.32 -3.04
CA GLY A 63 -4.76 -6.32 -2.12
C GLY A 63 -3.49 -5.62 -2.62
N ILE A 64 -2.48 -6.39 -3.06
CA ILE A 64 -1.24 -5.82 -3.62
C ILE A 64 -1.54 -4.95 -4.84
N LEU A 65 -2.37 -5.45 -5.76
CA LEU A 65 -2.74 -4.72 -6.97
C LEU A 65 -3.40 -3.36 -6.63
N ASP A 66 -4.30 -3.34 -5.67
CA ASP A 66 -5.00 -2.14 -5.25
C ASP A 66 -4.09 -1.14 -4.56
N GLY A 67 -3.23 -1.62 -3.66
CA GLY A 67 -2.24 -0.78 -3.01
C GLY A 67 -1.29 -0.14 -4.03
N LEU A 68 -0.82 -0.90 -5.02
CA LEU A 68 0.05 -0.38 -6.08
C LEU A 68 -0.67 0.65 -6.98
N LYS A 69 -1.90 0.36 -7.42
CA LYS A 69 -2.71 1.31 -8.19
C LYS A 69 -2.90 2.61 -7.43
N LEU A 70 -3.21 2.53 -6.15
CA LEU A 70 -3.45 3.69 -5.30
C LEU A 70 -2.18 4.53 -5.07
N ILE A 71 -1.00 3.89 -4.97
CA ILE A 71 0.29 4.59 -4.94
C ILE A 71 0.55 5.31 -6.28
N LEU A 72 0.34 4.61 -7.40
CA LEU A 72 0.56 5.16 -8.74
C LEU A 72 -0.38 6.34 -9.02
N ASP A 73 -1.68 6.19 -8.74
CA ASP A 73 -2.69 7.23 -8.96
C ASP A 73 -2.41 8.51 -8.17
N ARG A 74 -1.73 8.42 -7.01
CA ARG A 74 -1.28 9.60 -6.28
C ARG A 74 -0.07 10.26 -6.93
N ARG A 75 0.91 9.48 -7.40
CA ARG A 75 2.08 10.01 -8.11
C ARG A 75 1.70 10.73 -9.41
N PHE A 76 0.69 10.25 -10.14
CA PHE A 76 0.20 10.91 -11.35
C PHE A 76 -0.58 12.22 -11.08
N LYS A 77 -0.91 12.53 -9.82
CA LYS A 77 -1.55 13.81 -9.44
C LYS A 77 -0.55 14.88 -9.01
N GLU A 78 0.72 14.51 -8.82
CA GLU A 78 1.80 15.42 -8.41
C GLU A 78 2.65 15.92 -9.61
N VAL A 79 2.23 15.64 -10.85
CA VAL A 79 2.84 16.11 -12.11
C VAL A 79 1.93 17.12 -12.78
#